data_AF-A0A7J7U4A0-F1
#
_entry.id   AF-A0A7J7U4A0-F1
#
_cell.length_a   1.000
_cell.length_b   1.000
_cell.length_c   1.000
_cell.angle_alpha   90.00
_cell.angle_beta   90.00
_cell.angle_gamma   90.00
#
_symmetry.space_group_name_H-M   'P 1'
#
loop_
_entity.id
_entity.type
_entity.pdbx_description
1 polymer ?
#
loop_
_entity_poly.entity_id
_entity_poly.type
_entity_poly.pdbx_seq_one_letter_code
_entity_poly.pdbx_strand_id
1 'polypeptide(L)'
;MHSQIPQITSDGKRLQVIVCSATLHSFDVKKLSEKIMHFPTWVDLKGEDSVPETVHHVVVPVNPKADRLWERLGKNHIRVSLYNVNTCTE
;
A
#
# COMPACT_ATOMS: atom_id res chain seq x y z
N MET A 1 30.00 3.77 16.24
CA MET A 1 28.64 3.92 16.79
C MET A 1 27.87 2.61 16.79
N HIS A 2 27.79 1.84 15.70
CA HIS A 2 27.02 0.57 15.67
C HIS A 2 27.53 -0.57 16.56
N SER A 3 28.80 -0.52 17.02
CA SER A 3 29.39 -1.51 17.94
C SER A 3 28.91 -1.36 19.38
N GLN A 4 28.23 -0.27 19.72
CA GLN A 4 27.68 -0.03 21.06
C GLN A 4 26.26 -0.60 21.21
N ILE A 5 25.66 -1.09 20.12
CA ILE A 5 24.33 -1.68 20.15
C ILE A 5 24.47 -3.12 20.67
N PRO A 6 23.85 -3.46 21.81
CA PRO A 6 23.90 -4.82 22.34
C PRO A 6 23.21 -5.78 21.36
N GLN A 7 23.90 -6.83 20.94
CA GLN A 7 23.35 -7.88 20.06
C GLN A 7 22.84 -9.10 20.85
N ILE A 8 23.23 -9.18 22.12
CA ILE A 8 22.97 -10.28 23.03
C ILE A 8 22.39 -9.69 24.30
N THR A 9 21.38 -10.31 24.85
CA THR A 9 20.78 -9.97 26.15
C THR A 9 21.73 -10.38 27.29
N SER A 10 21.50 -9.85 28.49
CA SER A 10 22.32 -10.17 29.66
C SER A 10 22.31 -11.66 30.04
N ASP A 11 21.32 -12.43 29.59
CA ASP A 11 21.20 -13.88 29.76
C ASP A 11 21.82 -14.69 28.59
N GLY A 12 22.58 -14.05 27.70
CA GLY A 12 23.30 -14.72 26.61
C GLY A 12 22.43 -15.08 25.41
N LYS A 13 21.14 -14.73 25.42
CA LYS A 13 20.23 -14.97 24.29
C LYS A 13 20.35 -13.86 23.25
N ARG A 14 19.86 -14.16 22.05
CA ARG A 14 19.82 -13.19 20.96
C ARG A 14 18.81 -12.08 21.26
N LEU A 15 19.20 -10.84 21.06
CA LEU A 15 18.28 -9.70 21.16
C LEU A 15 17.36 -9.62 19.93
N GLN A 16 16.05 -9.51 20.16
CA GLN A 16 15.09 -9.15 19.12
C GLN A 16 15.14 -7.64 18.89
N VAL A 17 15.37 -7.24 17.64
CA VAL A 17 15.54 -5.83 17.26
C VAL A 17 14.49 -5.47 16.21
N ILE A 18 13.82 -4.33 16.38
CA ILE A 18 12.93 -3.73 15.40
C ILE A 18 13.53 -2.38 15.00
N VAL A 19 13.68 -2.14 13.70
CA VAL A 19 14.20 -0.89 13.14
C VAL A 19 13.13 -0.30 12.24
N CYS A 20 12.77 0.96 12.47
CA CYS A 20 11.81 1.68 11.65
C CYS A 20 12.55 2.77 10.86
N SER A 21 12.29 2.85 9.56
CA SER A 21 12.85 3.89 8.68
C SER A 21 11.77 4.42 7.75
N ALA A 22 11.77 5.73 7.50
CA ALA A 22 10.89 6.36 6.51
C ALA A 22 11.37 6.13 5.06
N THR A 23 12.62 5.73 4.86
CA THR A 23 13.26 5.56 3.55
C THR A 23 13.94 4.20 3.46
N LEU A 24 13.15 3.13 3.41
CA LEU A 24 13.66 1.75 3.38
C LEU A 24 14.58 1.46 2.17
N HIS A 25 14.49 2.27 1.12
CA HIS A 25 15.28 2.13 -0.10
C HIS A 25 16.72 2.67 0.00
N SER A 26 17.10 3.30 1.13
CA SER A 26 18.49 3.76 1.30
C SER A 26 19.45 2.60 1.55
N PHE A 27 20.58 2.61 0.83
CA PHE A 27 21.63 1.59 0.97
C PHE A 27 22.18 1.48 2.40
N ASP A 28 22.22 2.59 3.13
CA ASP A 28 22.72 2.63 4.50
C ASP A 28 21.82 1.87 5.47
N VAL A 29 20.49 1.89 5.25
CA VAL A 29 19.51 1.15 6.06
C VAL A 29 19.72 -0.36 5.87
N LYS A 30 19.94 -0.79 4.62
CA LYS A 30 20.25 -2.19 4.29
C LYS A 30 21.54 -2.65 4.94
N LYS A 31 22.63 -1.90 4.75
CA LYS A 31 23.93 -2.23 5.33
C LYS A 31 23.92 -2.26 6.85
N LEU A 32 23.14 -1.40 7.49
CA LEU A 32 22.98 -1.39 8.95
C LEU A 32 22.24 -2.65 9.42
N SER A 33 21.11 -2.98 8.79
CA SER A 33 20.31 -4.15 9.16
C SER A 33 21.09 -5.47 9.04
N GLU A 34 21.88 -5.64 7.97
CA GLU A 34 22.73 -6.80 7.73
C GLU A 34 23.83 -6.94 8.80
N LYS A 35 24.28 -5.82 9.37
CA LYS A 35 25.36 -5.79 10.37
C LYS A 35 24.87 -6.09 11.79
N ILE A 36 23.66 -5.67 12.14
CA ILE A 36 23.16 -5.74 13.53
C ILE A 36 22.09 -6.82 13.75
N MET A 37 21.42 -7.25 12.67
CA MET A 37 20.31 -8.20 12.74
C MET A 37 20.74 -9.55 12.16
N HIS A 38 20.13 -10.61 12.66
CA HIS A 38 20.33 -11.97 12.15
C HIS A 38 19.01 -12.46 11.54
N PHE A 39 19.03 -12.74 10.24
CA PHE A 39 17.83 -13.01 9.43
C PHE A 39 16.73 -11.95 9.60
N PRO A 40 16.97 -10.68 9.22
CA PRO A 40 15.95 -9.64 9.30
C PRO A 40 14.79 -9.90 8.33
N THR A 41 13.56 -9.71 8.81
CA THR A 41 12.36 -9.67 7.96
C THR A 41 12.12 -8.23 7.52
N TRP A 42 11.96 -8.02 6.22
CA TRP A 42 11.67 -6.72 5.63
C TRP A 42 10.17 -6.52 5.50
N VAL A 43 9.67 -5.44 6.12
CA VAL A 43 8.29 -5.00 5.96
C VAL A 43 8.33 -3.63 5.33
N ASP A 44 8.09 -3.59 4.02
CA ASP A 44 7.98 -2.35 3.25
C ASP A 44 6.51 -2.03 3.01
N LEU A 45 6.08 -0.90 3.53
CA LEU A 45 4.76 -0.37 3.21
C LEU A 45 4.98 0.58 2.05
N LYS A 46 4.81 0.07 0.82
CA LYS A 46 4.75 0.96 -0.35
C LYS A 46 3.65 1.98 -0.13
N GLY A 47 4.03 3.25 -0.11
CA GLY A 47 3.11 4.29 -0.57
C GLY A 47 3.03 4.17 -2.09
N GLU A 48 1.80 4.06 -2.60
CA GLU A 48 1.39 4.26 -4.01
C GLU A 48 1.32 3.04 -4.97
N ASP A 49 0.59 3.23 -6.07
CA ASP A 49 -0.59 2.45 -6.50
C ASP A 49 -0.42 0.94 -6.70
N SER A 50 -1.37 0.22 -6.12
CA SER A 50 -1.44 -1.24 -6.05
C SER A 50 -1.83 -1.93 -7.36
N VAL A 51 -1.85 -1.22 -8.50
CA VAL A 51 -2.45 -1.78 -9.70
C VAL A 51 -1.40 -2.37 -10.65
N PRO A 52 -1.42 -3.70 -10.88
CA PRO A 52 -0.50 -4.35 -11.80
C PRO A 52 -0.67 -3.88 -13.25
N GLU A 53 0.38 -3.99 -14.05
CA GLU A 53 0.39 -3.71 -15.49
C GLU A 53 -0.63 -4.55 -16.29
N THR A 54 -1.06 -5.69 -15.74
CA THR A 54 -2.08 -6.57 -16.33
C THR A 54 -3.51 -6.04 -16.20
N VAL A 55 -3.74 -4.92 -15.53
CA VAL A 55 -5.07 -4.34 -15.32
C VAL A 55 -5.29 -3.19 -16.29
N HIS A 56 -6.31 -3.32 -17.13
CA HIS A 56 -6.74 -2.25 -18.04
C HIS A 56 -7.66 -1.26 -17.30
N HIS A 57 -7.15 -0.07 -17.01
CA HIS A 57 -7.96 1.01 -16.44
C HIS A 57 -8.70 1.78 -17.53
N VAL A 58 -9.99 1.99 -17.31
CA VAL A 58 -10.78 2.93 -18.11
C VAL A 58 -11.56 3.82 -17.16
N VAL A 59 -11.45 5.13 -17.37
CA VAL A 59 -12.27 6.15 -16.70
C VAL A 59 -13.24 6.71 -17.72
N VAL A 60 -14.53 6.68 -17.40
CA VAL A 60 -15.57 7.28 -18.24
C VAL A 60 -16.21 8.43 -17.46
N PRO A 61 -16.01 9.69 -17.86
CA PRO A 61 -16.70 10.81 -17.25
C PRO A 61 -18.18 10.75 -17.65
N VAL A 62 -19.06 10.57 -16.67
CA VAL A 62 -20.52 10.54 -16.88
C VAL A 62 -21.14 11.79 -16.29
N ASN A 63 -21.87 12.54 -17.10
CA ASN A 63 -22.74 13.61 -16.64
C ASN A 63 -24.20 13.11 -16.66
N PRO A 64 -24.83 12.80 -15.51
CA PRO A 64 -26.16 12.21 -15.48
C PRO A 64 -27.27 13.12 -16.00
N LYS A 65 -27.02 14.42 -16.16
CA LYS A 65 -27.99 15.38 -16.73
C LYS A 65 -27.93 15.45 -18.25
N ALA A 66 -26.77 15.15 -18.83
CA ALA A 66 -26.54 15.23 -20.28
C ALA A 66 -26.49 13.85 -20.95
N ASP A 67 -26.03 12.83 -20.22
CA ASP A 67 -25.96 11.45 -20.71
C ASP A 67 -27.34 10.78 -20.61
N ARG A 68 -27.90 10.49 -21.79
CA ARG A 68 -29.16 9.74 -21.97
C ARG A 68 -28.93 8.43 -22.73
N LEU A 69 -27.68 8.01 -22.95
CA LEU A 69 -27.38 6.77 -23.67
C LEU A 69 -27.95 5.55 -22.93
N TRP A 70 -28.05 5.63 -21.60
CA TRP A 70 -28.71 4.62 -20.77
C TRP A 70 -30.20 4.44 -21.09
N GLU A 71 -30.91 5.48 -21.57
CA GLU A 71 -32.32 5.38 -21.97
C GLU A 71 -32.50 4.47 -23.20
N ARG A 72 -31.44 4.29 -23.99
CA ARG A 72 -31.43 3.44 -25.20
C ARG A 72 -30.98 2.01 -24.91
N LEU A 73 -30.47 1.73 -23.70
CA LEU A 73 -30.15 0.37 -23.29
C LEU A 73 -31.47 -0.37 -23.06
N GLY A 74 -31.76 -1.35 -23.93
CA GLY A 74 -33.00 -2.12 -23.88
C GLY A 74 -33.23 -2.80 -22.52
N LYS A 75 -34.45 -3.35 -22.32
CA LYS A 75 -35.00 -3.89 -21.05
C LYS A 75 -34.16 -4.95 -20.29
N ASN A 76 -33.00 -5.33 -20.80
CA ASN A 76 -32.08 -6.32 -20.21
C ASN A 76 -30.90 -5.68 -19.44
N HIS A 77 -30.92 -4.36 -19.19
CA HIS A 77 -29.89 -3.71 -18.37
C HIS A 77 -30.08 -4.00 -16.87
N ILE A 78 -28.96 -4.28 -16.18
CA ILE A 78 -28.91 -4.63 -14.75
C ILE A 78 -29.46 -3.46 -13.92
N ARG A 79 -30.56 -3.70 -13.18
CA ARG A 79 -31.09 -2.72 -12.22
C ARG A 79 -30.16 -2.63 -11.01
N VAL A 80 -29.43 -1.54 -10.89
CA VAL A 80 -28.67 -1.23 -9.66
C VAL A 80 -29.54 -0.35 -8.76
N SER A 81 -29.89 -0.86 -7.59
CA SER A 81 -30.53 -0.08 -6.53
C SER A 81 -29.53 0.98 -6.05
N LEU A 82 -29.83 2.26 -6.32
CA LEU A 82 -29.05 3.39 -5.83
C LEU A 82 -29.21 3.48 -4.31
N TYR A 83 -28.26 2.92 -3.56
CA TYR A 83 -28.02 3.36 -2.19
C TYR A 83 -27.32 4.72 -2.28
N ASN A 84 -27.82 5.70 -1.52
CA ASN A 84 -27.28 7.06 -1.46
C ASN A 84 -25.78 7.03 -1.15
N VAL A 85 -24.95 7.19 -2.19
CA VAL A 85 -23.54 7.53 -2.03
C VAL A 85 -23.52 9.03 -1.75
N ASN A 86 -23.38 9.39 -0.48
CA ASN A 86 -23.02 10.75 -0.10
C ASN A 86 -21.66 11.04 -0.74
N THR A 87 -21.63 11.97 -1.67
CA THR A 87 -20.41 12.52 -2.24
C THR A 87 -19.58 13.12 -1.11
N CYS A 88 -18.44 12.53 -0.79
CA CYS A 88 -17.38 13.21 -0.06
C CYS A 88 -16.87 14.35 -0.96
N THR A 89 -17.31 15.57 -0.68
CA THR A 89 -16.64 16.79 -1.11
C THR A 89 -15.55 17.12 -0.10
N GLU A 90 -14.38 17.54 -0.60
CA GLU A 90 -13.24 18.07 0.17
C GLU A 90 -13.63 19.14 1.21
#